data_AF-A0A0F9FI79-F1
#
_entry.id   AF-A0A0F9FI79-F1
#
_cell.length_a   1.000
_cell.length_b   1.000
_cell.length_c   1.000
_cell.angle_alpha   90.00
_cell.angle_beta   90.00
_cell.angle_gamma   90.00
#
_symmetry.space_group_name_H-M   'P 1'
#
loop_
_entity.id
_entity.type
_entity.pdbx_description
1 polymer ?
#
loop_
_entity_poly.entity_id
_entity_poly.type
_entity_poly.pdbx_seq_one_letter_code
_entity_poly.pdbx_strand_id
1 'polypeptide(L)'
;MKLWTWVTTVPTELSHLVSVLNKRLKALEGKLRLDDLLLTSVITKTAAYTATASDQTILGNAGSGAFTVTLPAAQGLSGTVYRIKKIDSGGNAVTVDGNASETIDGATTNVLSSQYDVIEIQCDGSNWHIL
;
A
#
# COMPACT_ATOMS: atom_id res chain seq x y z
N MET A 1 -15.29 17.57 15.59
CA MET A 1 -15.11 19.03 15.72
C MET A 1 -15.58 19.45 17.11
N LYS A 2 -14.70 19.36 18.11
CA LYS A 2 -14.99 19.82 19.48
C LYS A 2 -14.14 21.07 19.71
N LEU A 3 -14.81 22.21 19.72
CA LEU A 3 -14.23 23.49 20.11
C LEU A 3 -13.85 23.40 21.59
N TRP A 4 -12.56 23.40 21.89
CA TRP A 4 -12.07 23.70 23.23
C TRP A 4 -12.35 25.18 23.51
N THR A 5 -13.17 25.43 24.53
CA THR A 5 -13.50 26.77 25.03
C THR A 5 -12.31 27.31 25.81
N TRP A 6 -11.75 28.42 25.33
CA TRP A 6 -10.54 29.03 25.86
C TRP A 6 -10.79 29.75 27.18
N VAL A 7 -9.82 29.60 28.08
CA VAL A 7 -9.56 30.50 29.21
C VAL A 7 -9.57 31.94 28.69
N THR A 8 -10.39 32.79 29.29
CA THR A 8 -10.79 34.10 28.74
C THR A 8 -9.79 35.23 28.97
N THR A 9 -8.64 34.97 29.58
CA THR A 9 -7.54 35.94 29.64
C THR A 9 -6.20 35.23 29.73
N VAL A 10 -5.47 35.21 28.62
CA VAL A 10 -4.08 34.76 28.57
C VAL A 10 -3.19 36.02 28.42
N PRO A 11 -2.16 36.20 29.27
CA PRO A 11 -1.14 37.23 29.07
C PRO A 11 -0.64 37.26 27.61
N THR A 12 -0.31 38.44 27.09
CA THR A 12 0.09 38.66 25.69
C THR A 12 1.21 37.73 25.20
N GLU A 13 2.13 37.36 26.10
CA GLU A 13 3.21 36.42 25.79
C GLU A 13 2.71 34.99 25.52
N LEU A 14 1.66 34.57 26.22
CA LEU A 14 1.08 33.24 26.06
C LEU A 14 0.12 33.17 24.87
N SER A 15 -0.50 34.29 24.48
CA SER A 15 -1.39 34.34 23.30
C SER A 15 -0.64 34.11 21.98
N HIS A 16 0.60 34.60 21.88
CA HIS A 16 1.48 34.32 20.74
C HIS A 16 1.88 32.84 20.66
N LEU A 17 2.26 32.22 21.78
CA LEU A 17 2.61 30.79 21.82
C LEU A 17 1.41 29.91 21.44
N VAL A 18 0.22 30.23 21.97
CA VAL A 18 -1.03 29.55 21.62
C VAL A 18 -1.33 29.66 20.12
N SER A 19 -1.16 30.85 19.54
CA SER A 19 -1.36 31.08 18.11
C SER A 19 -0.38 30.27 17.24
N VAL A 20 0.90 30.25 17.62
CA VAL A 20 1.93 29.47 16.93
C VAL A 20 1.65 27.97 17.00
N LEU A 21 1.24 27.45 18.16
CA LEU A 21 0.89 26.04 18.34
C LEU A 21 -0.32 25.64 17.50
N ASN A 22 -1.40 26.44 17.51
CA ASN A 22 -2.59 26.18 16.70
C ASN A 22 -2.29 26.21 15.20
N LYS A 23 -1.41 27.11 14.76
CA LYS A 23 -0.96 27.18 13.36
C LYS A 23 -0.14 25.94 12.99
N ARG A 24 0.76 25.50 13.87
CA ARG A 24 1.53 24.27 13.68
C ARG A 24 0.63 23.04 13.65
N LEU A 25 -0.35 22.95 14.55
CA LEU A 25 -1.30 21.85 14.59
C LEU A 25 -2.10 21.74 13.29
N LYS A 26 -2.67 22.84 12.79
CA LYS A 26 -3.37 22.86 11.49
C LYS A 26 -2.48 22.47 10.31
N ALA A 27 -1.21 22.90 10.33
CA ALA A 27 -0.25 22.53 9.28
C ALA A 27 0.15 21.05 9.35
N LEU A 28 0.11 20.44 10.53
CA LEU A 28 0.36 19.02 10.74
C LEU A 28 -0.87 18.18 10.38
N GLU A 29 -2.08 18.64 10.66
CA GLU A 29 -3.34 17.97 10.27
C GLU A 29 -3.45 17.77 8.75
N GLY A 30 -2.96 18.71 7.94
CA GLY A 30 -2.89 18.56 6.48
C GLY A 30 -1.72 17.71 5.97
N LYS A 31 -0.70 17.47 6.81
CA LYS A 31 0.49 16.67 6.48
C LYS A 31 0.41 15.24 7.00
N LEU A 32 -0.43 14.99 8.00
CA LEU A 32 -0.65 13.70 8.62
C LEU A 32 -2.14 13.40 8.56
N ARG A 33 -2.60 13.00 7.38
CA ARG A 33 -3.90 12.34 7.24
C ARG A 33 -3.76 10.94 7.83
N LEU A 34 -4.20 10.73 9.07
CA LEU A 34 -4.23 9.40 9.70
C LEU A 34 -5.14 8.41 8.95
N ASP A 35 -6.10 8.97 8.20
CA ASP A 35 -6.87 8.30 7.15
C ASP A 35 -5.97 7.80 6.01
N ASP A 36 -5.03 8.61 5.52
CA ASP A 36 -4.06 8.25 4.46
C ASP A 36 -2.95 7.30 4.97
N LEU A 37 -2.63 7.34 6.26
CA LEU A 37 -1.60 6.49 6.88
C LEU A 37 -2.01 5.02 7.07
N LEU A 38 -3.30 4.71 6.95
CA LEU A 38 -3.88 3.39 7.19
C LEU A 38 -4.86 2.93 6.09
N LEU A 39 -5.13 3.77 5.08
CA LEU A 39 -5.96 3.38 3.94
C LEU A 39 -5.16 2.43 3.04
N THR A 40 -5.49 1.15 3.13
CA THR A 40 -4.88 0.17 2.26
C THR A 40 -5.50 0.26 0.86
N SER A 41 -4.72 0.70 -0.12
CA SER A 41 -5.15 0.74 -1.52
C SER A 41 -5.64 -0.64 -1.97
N VAL A 42 -6.83 -0.73 -2.56
CA VAL A 42 -7.39 -1.94 -3.16
C VAL A 42 -7.76 -1.66 -4.61
N ILE A 43 -7.17 -2.42 -5.54
CA ILE A 43 -7.42 -2.29 -6.97
C ILE A 43 -7.73 -3.66 -7.58
N THR A 44 -8.52 -3.66 -8.66
CA THR A 44 -8.82 -4.88 -9.43
C THR A 44 -8.17 -4.79 -10.81
N LYS A 45 -7.56 -5.89 -11.27
CA LYS A 45 -6.92 -6.00 -12.58
C LYS A 45 -7.43 -7.22 -13.33
N THR A 46 -7.63 -7.06 -14.63
CA THR A 46 -8.18 -8.09 -15.54
C THR A 46 -7.21 -8.44 -16.67
N ALA A 47 -5.99 -7.92 -16.63
CA ALA A 47 -4.95 -8.06 -17.64
C ALA A 47 -3.58 -7.77 -17.00
N ALA A 48 -2.51 -7.95 -17.78
CA ALA A 48 -1.14 -7.69 -17.35
C ALA A 48 -1.00 -6.31 -16.68
N TYR A 49 -0.29 -6.28 -15.55
CA TYR A 49 -0.18 -5.09 -14.72
C TYR A 49 1.17 -5.04 -14.01
N THR A 50 1.80 -3.87 -13.98
CA THR A 50 2.98 -3.61 -13.14
C THR A 50 2.51 -2.89 -11.89
N ALA A 51 2.74 -3.50 -10.73
CA ALA A 51 2.39 -2.91 -9.44
C ALA A 51 3.21 -1.64 -9.17
N THR A 52 2.60 -0.70 -8.47
CA THR A 52 3.22 0.58 -8.08
C THR A 52 3.50 0.61 -6.58
N ALA A 53 4.40 1.48 -6.15
CA ALA A 53 4.72 1.66 -4.73
C ALA A 53 3.52 2.06 -3.85
N SER A 54 2.43 2.54 -4.46
CA SER A 54 1.20 2.94 -3.76
C SER A 54 0.14 1.84 -3.72
N ASP A 55 0.35 0.73 -4.43
CA ASP A 55 -0.54 -0.41 -4.35
C ASP A 55 -0.34 -1.13 -3.02
N GLN A 56 -1.37 -1.82 -2.53
CA GLN A 56 -1.25 -2.68 -1.36
C GLN A 56 -2.00 -3.98 -1.55
N THR A 57 -3.25 -3.90 -2.00
CA THR A 57 -4.05 -5.07 -2.38
C THR A 57 -4.38 -5.05 -3.86
N ILE A 58 -4.01 -6.11 -4.56
CA ILE A 58 -4.29 -6.31 -5.98
C ILE A 58 -5.19 -7.54 -6.12
N LEU A 59 -6.42 -7.30 -6.58
CA LEU A 59 -7.38 -8.36 -6.91
C LEU A 59 -7.26 -8.70 -8.38
N GLY A 60 -6.73 -9.88 -8.69
CA GLY A 60 -6.60 -10.39 -10.04
C GLY A 60 -7.83 -11.16 -10.49
N ASN A 61 -8.48 -10.70 -11.55
CA ASN A 61 -9.57 -11.41 -12.23
C ASN A 61 -9.08 -11.92 -13.59
N ALA A 62 -8.67 -13.18 -13.64
CA ALA A 62 -8.18 -13.86 -14.83
C ALA A 62 -9.31 -14.47 -15.68
N GLY A 63 -10.56 -14.02 -15.50
CA GLY A 63 -11.72 -14.58 -16.21
C GLY A 63 -11.62 -14.47 -17.74
N SER A 64 -10.92 -13.46 -18.26
CA SER A 64 -10.71 -13.25 -19.70
C SER A 64 -9.42 -13.89 -20.24
N GLY A 65 -8.55 -14.39 -19.37
CA GLY A 65 -7.24 -14.94 -19.75
C GLY A 65 -6.25 -14.89 -18.59
N ALA A 66 -5.26 -15.78 -18.61
CA ALA A 66 -4.17 -15.74 -17.64
C ALA A 66 -3.32 -14.49 -17.86
N PHE A 67 -2.81 -13.90 -16.78
CA PHE A 67 -1.97 -12.71 -16.87
C PHE A 67 -0.98 -12.60 -15.72
N THR A 68 -0.02 -11.70 -15.89
CA THR A 68 1.06 -11.46 -14.93
C THR A 68 0.86 -10.14 -14.20
N VAL A 69 1.06 -10.16 -12.88
CA VAL A 69 1.29 -8.98 -12.04
C VAL A 69 2.79 -8.90 -11.78
N THR A 70 3.47 -7.97 -12.45
CA THR A 70 4.91 -7.73 -12.26
C THR A 70 5.10 -6.79 -11.08
N LEU A 71 5.93 -7.17 -10.13
CA LEU A 71 6.32 -6.34 -8.99
C LEU A 71 7.21 -5.19 -9.47
N PRO A 72 7.19 -4.01 -8.82
CA PRO A 72 8.17 -2.97 -9.08
C PRO A 72 9.57 -3.43 -8.67
N ALA A 73 10.60 -2.70 -9.07
CA ALA A 73 11.95 -2.93 -8.58
C ALA A 73 11.99 -2.86 -7.04
N ALA A 74 12.58 -3.87 -6.40
CA ALA A 74 12.69 -3.95 -4.95
C ALA A 74 13.49 -2.77 -4.35
N GLN A 75 14.44 -2.22 -5.12
CA GLN A 75 15.24 -1.08 -4.70
C GLN A 75 14.35 0.12 -4.32
N GLY A 76 14.51 0.59 -3.07
CA GLY A 76 13.75 1.73 -2.55
C GLY A 76 12.38 1.39 -1.98
N LEU A 77 11.98 0.10 -1.95
CA LEU A 77 10.69 -0.36 -1.43
C LEU A 77 10.82 -1.30 -0.21
N SER A 78 11.98 -1.33 0.45
CA SER A 78 12.18 -2.14 1.67
C SER A 78 11.08 -1.88 2.70
N GLY A 79 10.48 -2.96 3.20
CA GLY A 79 9.37 -2.93 4.16
C GLY A 79 7.97 -2.88 3.54
N THR A 80 7.84 -2.57 2.24
CA THR A 80 6.55 -2.56 1.53
C THR A 80 5.96 -3.98 1.47
N VAL A 81 4.65 -4.07 1.70
CA VAL A 81 3.88 -5.32 1.65
C VAL A 81 2.87 -5.26 0.51
N TYR A 82 2.81 -6.32 -0.30
CA TYR A 82 1.74 -6.53 -1.27
C TYR A 82 0.92 -7.76 -0.92
N ARG A 83 -0.40 -7.65 -1.10
CA ARG A 83 -1.38 -8.74 -1.05
C ARG A 83 -1.98 -8.91 -2.43
N ILE A 84 -1.71 -10.02 -3.07
CA ILE A 84 -2.21 -10.31 -4.42
C ILE A 84 -3.13 -11.52 -4.31
N LYS A 85 -4.36 -11.37 -4.78
CA LYS A 85 -5.39 -12.41 -4.68
C LYS A 85 -6.06 -12.66 -6.00
N LYS A 86 -6.13 -13.92 -6.42
CA LYS A 86 -7.00 -14.32 -7.54
C LYS A 86 -8.45 -14.37 -7.08
N ILE A 87 -9.37 -13.70 -7.76
CA ILE A 87 -10.76 -13.56 -7.30
C ILE A 87 -11.79 -14.28 -8.16
N ASP A 88 -11.47 -14.60 -9.41
CA ASP A 88 -12.37 -15.30 -10.32
C ASP A 88 -12.29 -16.83 -10.15
N SER A 89 -13.34 -17.52 -10.59
CA SER A 89 -13.46 -18.99 -10.54
C SER A 89 -12.88 -19.72 -11.76
N GLY A 90 -12.33 -18.99 -12.74
CA GLY A 90 -11.75 -19.58 -13.95
C GLY A 90 -10.45 -20.34 -13.67
N GLY A 91 -10.07 -21.24 -14.59
CA GLY A 91 -8.81 -21.98 -14.52
C GLY A 91 -7.57 -21.22 -14.99
N ASN A 92 -7.73 -19.96 -15.42
CA ASN A 92 -6.63 -19.09 -15.83
C ASN A 92 -5.88 -18.57 -14.62
N ALA A 93 -4.56 -18.68 -14.58
CA ALA A 93 -3.78 -18.24 -13.44
C ALA A 93 -3.52 -16.72 -13.42
N VAL A 94 -3.29 -16.20 -12.21
CA VAL A 94 -2.62 -14.91 -11.99
C VAL A 94 -1.19 -15.23 -11.55
N THR A 95 -0.21 -14.85 -12.37
CA THR A 95 1.21 -15.05 -12.05
C THR A 95 1.77 -13.78 -11.42
N VAL A 96 2.37 -13.86 -10.25
CA VAL A 96 3.16 -12.79 -9.65
C VAL A 96 4.61 -12.96 -10.10
N ASP A 97 5.23 -11.91 -10.60
CA ASP A 97 6.57 -11.93 -11.20
C ASP A 97 7.46 -10.87 -10.56
N GLY A 98 8.66 -11.25 -10.13
CA GLY A 98 9.68 -10.33 -9.65
C GLY A 98 10.16 -9.41 -10.77
N ASN A 99 10.68 -8.23 -10.42
CA ASN A 99 11.26 -7.35 -11.42
C ASN A 99 12.62 -7.90 -11.88
N ALA A 100 12.76 -8.14 -13.19
CA ALA A 100 13.98 -8.69 -13.80
C ALA A 100 14.43 -10.03 -13.19
N SER A 101 15.49 -10.04 -12.38
CA SER A 101 16.04 -11.24 -11.72
C SER A 101 15.80 -11.27 -10.22
N GLU A 102 15.03 -10.32 -9.69
CA GLU A 102 14.58 -10.33 -8.30
C GLU A 102 13.72 -11.57 -8.06
N THR A 103 13.78 -12.09 -6.84
CA THR A 103 13.08 -13.33 -6.47
C THR A 103 11.99 -13.09 -5.44
N ILE A 104 11.00 -13.97 -5.44
CA ILE A 104 9.95 -14.21 -4.46
C ILE A 104 10.28 -15.56 -3.81
N ASP A 105 10.83 -15.56 -2.59
CA ASP A 105 11.30 -16.77 -1.90
C ASP A 105 12.21 -17.68 -2.77
N GLY A 106 13.16 -17.08 -3.48
CA GLY A 106 14.14 -17.79 -4.31
C GLY A 106 13.65 -18.22 -5.69
N ALA A 107 12.37 -18.02 -6.02
CA ALA A 107 11.84 -18.19 -7.38
C ALA A 107 11.60 -16.83 -8.04
N THR A 108 11.69 -16.69 -9.35
CA THR A 108 11.37 -15.41 -10.02
C THR A 108 9.88 -15.14 -10.10
N THR A 109 9.04 -16.18 -9.99
CA THR A 109 7.58 -16.08 -10.08
C THR A 109 6.88 -16.93 -9.01
N ASN A 110 5.64 -16.54 -8.71
CA ASN A 110 4.70 -17.31 -7.90
C ASN A 110 3.33 -17.35 -8.60
N VAL A 111 2.64 -18.49 -8.62
CA VAL A 111 1.41 -18.67 -9.42
C VAL A 111 0.21 -18.89 -8.51
N LEU A 112 -0.82 -18.05 -8.67
CA LEU A 112 -2.13 -18.20 -8.04
C LEU A 112 -3.07 -18.87 -9.03
N SER A 113 -3.44 -20.14 -8.79
CA SER A 113 -4.16 -20.97 -9.77
C SER A 113 -5.63 -21.14 -9.43
N SER A 114 -5.96 -21.22 -8.15
CA SER A 114 -7.31 -21.46 -7.66
C SER A 114 -8.02 -20.17 -7.30
N GLN A 115 -9.35 -20.21 -7.34
CA GLN A 115 -10.14 -19.11 -6.83
C GLN A 115 -9.78 -18.84 -5.37
N TYR A 116 -9.52 -17.57 -5.06
CA TYR A 116 -9.14 -17.08 -3.74
C TYR A 116 -7.75 -17.46 -3.25
N ASP A 117 -6.91 -18.07 -4.10
CA ASP A 117 -5.47 -18.14 -3.84
C ASP A 117 -4.92 -16.72 -3.63
N VAL A 118 -4.11 -16.58 -2.60
CA VAL A 118 -3.54 -15.32 -2.15
C VAL A 118 -2.07 -15.50 -1.84
N ILE A 119 -1.30 -14.46 -2.14
CA ILE A 119 0.08 -14.31 -1.69
C ILE A 119 0.20 -12.97 -0.97
N GLU A 120 0.79 -13.00 0.22
CA GLU A 120 1.27 -11.82 0.92
C GLU A 120 2.80 -11.85 0.89
N ILE A 121 3.41 -10.78 0.38
CA ILE A 121 4.86 -10.67 0.23
C ILE A 121 5.37 -9.35 0.80
N GLN A 122 6.58 -9.37 1.35
CA GLN A 122 7.28 -8.19 1.85
C GLN A 122 8.65 -8.02 1.21
N CYS A 123 8.96 -6.79 0.82
CA CYS A 123 10.24 -6.43 0.22
C CYS A 123 11.33 -6.23 1.27
N ASP A 124 12.54 -6.77 1.05
CA ASP A 124 13.74 -6.50 1.87
C ASP A 124 14.66 -5.42 1.26
N GLY A 125 14.27 -4.84 0.13
CA GLY A 125 15.05 -3.89 -0.66
C GLY A 125 15.87 -4.51 -1.80
N SER A 126 15.88 -5.84 -1.94
CA SER A 126 16.54 -6.59 -3.02
C SER A 126 15.68 -7.72 -3.59
N ASN A 127 14.89 -8.40 -2.75
CA ASN A 127 13.98 -9.48 -3.08
C ASN A 127 12.68 -9.36 -2.29
N TRP A 128 11.76 -10.27 -2.58
CA TRP A 128 10.44 -10.37 -1.98
C TRP A 128 10.33 -11.67 -1.19
N HIS A 129 9.76 -11.60 0.02
CA HIS A 129 9.61 -12.73 0.93
C HIS A 129 8.14 -13.02 1.16
N ILE A 130 7.74 -14.29 1.10
CA ILE A 130 6.35 -14.69 1.42
C ILE A 130 6.16 -14.65 2.93
N LEU A 131 5.04 -14.09 3.40
CA LEU A 131 4.67 -13.97 4.82
C LEU A 131 3.74 -15.08 5.31
#